data_AF-A0A1M6BL19-F1
#
_entry.id   AF-A0A1M6BL19-F1
#
_cell.length_a   1.000
_cell.length_b   1.000
_cell.length_c   1.000
_cell.angle_alpha   90.00
_cell.angle_beta   90.00
_cell.angle_gamma   90.00
#
_symmetry.space_group_name_H-M   'P 1'
#
loop_
_entity.id
_entity.type
_entity.pdbx_description
1 polymer ?
#
loop_
_entity_poly.entity_id
_entity_poly.type
_entity_poly.pdbx_seq_one_letter_code
_entity_poly.pdbx_strand_id
1 'polypeptide(L)'
;MKNLTKLFLLAILVVFASCQNETLTEGASSIVEDELAMEDEILVSDGEEDTSFVLDSNSEIMPTRELSFSLSSNSTQEGTPIPSSCTPDLEALELSLPESVSLETTLNPAADAYFNFNILDTDLAATDLKGWCIDVDGYLEGNEGPYDFNVYSSYEDLSGLTTATGTPIVGSVDNFDAVNWLMNQDFIGKVSPISGETYTYGMIQWAIWELLDERNCVNCFYLTGDVKDGWKQNRAALEAVAMELVDAALANGEGFVPGCGEKAAIIYVAKDTNSSSQLIQSIIGMVDVPEKEEPCSDCEGKVTKLELEFDWRCDKYIKIYQRKENTCYGVKIFSQTVKAGETFTIEGANHDGTFGRYAYIYINGCYYTKIKTNCDINIGPGYTKGVFNVISGESSNGGELCEYVKPDYNKCYRHWSCKYYSSCRYSYSGH
;
A
#
# COMPACT_ATOMS: atom_id res chain seq x y z
N MET A 1 7.96 69.16 2.83
CA MET A 1 7.77 67.71 3.11
C MET A 1 6.29 67.33 3.30
N LYS A 2 5.41 67.58 2.31
CA LYS A 2 4.00 67.13 2.34
C LYS A 2 3.46 66.64 0.98
N ASN A 3 4.27 66.69 -0.09
CA ASN A 3 3.84 66.28 -1.44
C ASN A 3 4.52 65.00 -1.96
N LEU A 4 5.48 64.41 -1.23
CA LEU A 4 6.07 63.12 -1.61
C LEU A 4 5.25 61.91 -1.13
N THR A 5 4.51 62.06 -0.04
CA THR A 5 3.72 60.97 0.57
C THR A 5 2.42 60.66 -0.17
N LYS A 6 1.88 61.62 -0.95
CA LYS A 6 0.67 61.40 -1.76
C LYS A 6 0.96 60.72 -3.10
N LEU A 7 2.20 60.82 -3.61
CA LEU A 7 2.58 60.18 -4.88
C LEU A 7 2.80 58.65 -4.71
N PHE A 8 3.34 58.24 -3.56
CA PHE A 8 3.52 56.82 -3.23
C PHE A 8 2.19 56.09 -2.94
N LEU A 9 1.22 56.77 -2.34
CA LEU A 9 -0.11 56.21 -2.10
C LEU A 9 -0.96 56.10 -3.38
N LEU A 10 -0.72 56.95 -4.38
CA LEU A 10 -1.40 56.83 -5.68
C LEU A 10 -0.83 55.70 -6.55
N ALA A 11 0.50 55.46 -6.48
CA ALA A 11 1.14 54.38 -7.23
C ALA A 11 0.75 52.99 -6.70
N ILE A 12 0.52 52.85 -5.39
CA ILE A 12 0.06 51.59 -4.77
C ILE A 12 -1.43 51.33 -5.08
N LEU A 13 -2.26 52.37 -5.20
CA LEU A 13 -3.68 52.23 -5.58
C LEU A 13 -3.88 51.90 -7.07
N VAL A 14 -2.93 52.26 -7.95
CA VAL A 14 -2.99 51.91 -9.38
C VAL A 14 -2.62 50.44 -9.63
N VAL A 15 -1.86 49.78 -8.76
CA VAL A 15 -1.55 48.34 -8.89
C VAL A 15 -2.71 47.45 -8.41
N PHE A 16 -3.51 47.90 -7.45
CA PHE A 16 -4.69 47.15 -6.98
C PHE A 16 -5.94 47.31 -7.86
N ALA A 17 -5.98 48.29 -8.77
CA ALA A 17 -7.15 48.54 -9.63
C ALA A 17 -7.06 47.86 -11.02
N SER A 18 -5.90 47.32 -11.41
CA SER A 18 -5.70 46.72 -12.73
C SER A 18 -6.37 45.35 -12.94
N CYS A 19 -6.94 44.75 -11.90
CA CYS A 19 -7.68 43.49 -12.00
C CYS A 19 -9.18 43.67 -12.36
N GLN A 20 -9.63 44.90 -12.67
CA GLN A 20 -10.99 45.16 -13.13
C GLN A 20 -11.04 46.19 -14.27
N ASN A 21 -10.78 45.75 -15.50
CA ASN A 21 -11.54 46.14 -16.70
C ASN A 21 -10.92 45.51 -17.96
N GLU A 22 -11.71 44.70 -18.68
CA GLU A 22 -11.45 44.33 -20.05
C GLU A 22 -12.22 45.27 -20.99
N THR A 23 -11.52 45.94 -21.91
CA THR A 23 -12.10 46.34 -23.20
C THR A 23 -11.03 46.38 -24.29
N LEU A 24 -11.26 45.54 -25.30
CA LEU A 24 -10.76 45.43 -26.68
C LEU A 24 -9.97 46.61 -27.29
N THR A 25 -8.90 46.28 -28.04
CA THR A 25 -8.73 46.70 -29.45
C THR A 25 -7.58 45.96 -30.15
N GLU A 26 -7.84 45.51 -31.38
CA GLU A 26 -6.90 44.92 -32.34
C GLU A 26 -5.87 45.94 -32.86
N GLY A 27 -4.69 45.46 -33.28
CA GLY A 27 -3.73 46.23 -34.09
C GLY A 27 -2.49 45.42 -34.44
N ALA A 28 -2.40 44.97 -35.69
CA ALA A 28 -1.35 44.13 -36.26
C ALA A 28 -0.04 44.87 -36.60
N SER A 29 0.97 44.07 -37.01
CA SER A 29 2.20 44.39 -37.79
C SER A 29 3.48 44.49 -36.93
N SER A 30 4.67 43.96 -37.26
CA SER A 30 5.18 42.99 -38.26
C SER A 30 6.73 43.01 -38.17
N ILE A 31 7.40 41.92 -38.59
CA ILE A 31 8.83 41.79 -38.97
C ILE A 31 9.81 41.87 -37.75
N VAL A 32 10.75 40.96 -37.49
CA VAL A 32 11.77 40.36 -38.37
C VAL A 32 12.21 39.01 -37.81
N GLU A 33 12.18 38.00 -38.69
CA GLU A 33 12.86 36.71 -38.55
C GLU A 33 14.37 36.90 -38.58
N ASP A 34 15.06 36.30 -37.63
CA ASP A 34 16.19 35.38 -37.85
C ASP A 34 16.99 35.30 -36.54
N GLU A 35 16.86 34.18 -35.83
CA GLU A 35 18.03 33.34 -35.55
C GLU A 35 17.61 32.01 -34.87
N LEU A 36 17.91 30.93 -35.60
CA LEU A 36 18.33 29.61 -35.12
C LEU A 36 17.25 28.62 -34.64
N ALA A 37 16.77 27.86 -35.63
CA ALA A 37 16.58 26.41 -35.59
C ALA A 37 15.91 25.84 -34.33
N MET A 38 14.64 26.22 -34.18
CA MET A 38 13.67 25.54 -33.34
C MET A 38 13.33 24.22 -34.03
N GLU A 39 13.75 23.08 -33.45
CA GLU A 39 13.30 21.77 -33.93
C GLU A 39 11.78 21.68 -33.75
N ASP A 40 11.09 21.48 -34.88
CA ASP A 40 9.65 21.28 -35.00
C ASP A 40 9.19 19.99 -34.29
N GLU A 41 9.02 20.06 -32.97
CA GLU A 41 8.01 19.26 -32.26
C GLU A 41 6.96 20.25 -31.77
N ILE A 42 5.80 20.23 -32.41
CA ILE A 42 4.63 21.03 -32.02
C ILE A 42 4.31 20.67 -30.56
N LEU A 43 4.75 21.51 -29.62
CA LEU A 43 4.20 21.56 -28.27
C LEU A 43 2.74 21.98 -28.45
N VAL A 44 1.84 21.00 -28.55
CA VAL A 44 0.39 21.24 -28.47
C VAL A 44 0.13 21.64 -27.02
N SER A 45 0.40 22.91 -26.71
CA SER A 45 -0.16 23.52 -25.53
C SER A 45 -1.67 23.47 -25.66
N ASP A 46 -2.39 23.31 -24.54
CA ASP A 46 -3.86 23.43 -24.56
C ASP A 46 -4.32 24.84 -24.98
N GLY A 47 -3.40 25.81 -25.12
CA GLY A 47 -3.67 27.16 -25.58
C GLY A 47 -4.49 27.98 -24.59
N GLU A 48 -4.77 27.44 -23.40
CA GLU A 48 -5.55 28.08 -22.36
C GLU A 48 -4.64 28.74 -21.32
N GLU A 49 -3.83 29.70 -21.75
CA GLU A 49 -3.05 30.50 -20.81
C GLU A 49 -3.98 31.22 -19.83
N ASP A 50 -3.68 31.08 -18.53
CA ASP A 50 -4.42 31.76 -17.48
C ASP A 50 -3.83 33.15 -17.30
N THR A 51 -4.45 34.15 -17.93
CA THR A 51 -4.00 35.56 -17.88
C THR A 51 -3.97 36.15 -16.48
N SER A 52 -4.62 35.49 -15.49
CA SER A 52 -4.59 35.88 -14.09
C SER A 52 -3.45 35.27 -13.28
N PHE A 53 -2.65 34.38 -13.88
CA PHE A 53 -1.49 33.75 -13.25
C PHE A 53 -0.21 34.50 -13.63
N VAL A 54 0.54 34.95 -12.62
CA VAL A 54 1.73 35.80 -12.80
C VAL A 54 2.96 35.09 -12.24
N LEU A 55 4.02 34.98 -13.06
CA LEU A 55 5.34 34.55 -12.60
C LEU A 55 6.22 35.78 -12.39
N ASP A 56 6.86 35.87 -11.23
CA ASP A 56 7.84 36.90 -10.90
C ASP A 56 9.19 36.28 -10.52
N SER A 57 10.16 37.11 -10.13
CA SER A 57 11.47 36.63 -9.68
C SER A 57 11.39 35.74 -8.44
N ASN A 58 10.36 35.89 -7.61
CA ASN A 58 10.15 35.07 -6.42
C ASN A 58 9.53 33.71 -6.77
N SER A 59 8.79 33.62 -7.88
CA SER A 59 8.24 32.35 -8.38
C SER A 59 9.32 31.34 -8.75
N GLU A 60 10.53 31.77 -9.09
CA GLU A 60 11.66 30.88 -9.41
C GLU A 60 12.37 30.30 -8.19
N ILE A 61 12.07 30.80 -7.00
CA ILE A 61 12.63 30.28 -5.75
C ILE A 61 11.79 29.06 -5.36
N MET A 62 12.43 27.89 -5.29
CA MET A 62 11.78 26.72 -4.70
C MET A 62 11.48 27.03 -3.23
N PRO A 63 10.24 26.84 -2.75
CA PRO A 63 9.93 27.07 -1.35
C PRO A 63 10.82 26.17 -0.50
N THR A 64 11.59 26.78 0.42
CA THR A 64 12.25 26.02 1.48
C THR A 64 11.16 25.52 2.39
N ARG A 65 10.80 24.24 2.26
CA ARG A 65 10.02 23.55 3.27
C ARG A 65 10.85 23.68 4.56
N GLU A 66 10.30 24.32 5.58
CA GLU A 66 10.84 24.22 6.94
C GLU A 66 10.85 22.72 7.23
N LEU A 67 12.02 22.11 7.08
CA LEU A 67 12.31 20.83 7.70
C LEU A 67 12.19 21.12 9.19
N SER A 68 11.01 20.86 9.74
CA SER A 68 10.92 20.52 11.16
C SER A 68 11.72 19.24 11.33
N PHE A 69 13.04 19.40 11.47
CA PHE A 69 13.90 18.39 12.03
C PHE A 69 13.43 18.23 13.47
N SER A 70 12.49 17.32 13.67
CA SER A 70 12.34 16.60 14.92
C SER A 70 13.65 15.87 15.16
N LEU A 71 14.59 16.54 15.83
CA LEU A 71 15.72 15.90 16.48
C LEU A 71 15.16 15.06 17.64
N SER A 72 14.75 13.82 17.36
CA SER A 72 14.56 12.83 18.41
C SER A 72 15.93 12.26 18.75
N SER A 73 16.63 12.93 19.67
CA SER A 73 17.67 12.30 20.47
C SER A 73 17.07 11.16 21.27
N ASN A 74 17.68 9.98 21.15
CA ASN A 74 17.43 8.80 21.99
C ASN A 74 17.47 9.17 23.48
N SER A 75 16.32 9.15 24.16
CA SER A 75 16.18 8.79 25.59
C SER A 75 14.69 8.74 25.97
N THR A 76 14.17 7.53 26.14
CA THR A 76 13.14 7.11 27.12
C THR A 76 12.08 8.15 27.54
N GLN A 77 10.88 8.06 26.95
CA GLN A 77 9.57 7.95 27.62
C GLN A 77 8.42 8.27 26.65
N GLU A 78 7.42 7.38 26.65
CA GLU A 78 6.03 7.59 26.23
C GLU A 78 5.82 8.34 24.89
N GLY A 79 5.89 7.58 23.80
CA GLY A 79 5.52 8.05 22.47
C GLY A 79 4.01 7.97 22.25
N THR A 80 3.39 9.13 22.05
CA THR A 80 2.11 9.28 21.34
C THR A 80 2.19 8.65 19.94
N PRO A 81 1.13 7.96 19.46
CA PRO A 81 1.21 7.17 18.24
C PRO A 81 1.20 8.05 16.98
N ILE A 82 2.08 7.75 16.04
CA ILE A 82 1.88 8.07 14.62
C ILE A 82 0.90 7.00 14.10
N PRO A 83 -0.29 7.33 13.57
CA PRO A 83 -1.13 6.32 12.98
C PRO A 83 -0.65 6.10 11.54
N SER A 84 0.24 5.14 11.33
CA SER A 84 0.00 4.25 10.21
C SER A 84 -1.18 3.39 10.65
N SER A 85 -2.40 3.89 10.49
CA SER A 85 -3.61 3.14 10.81
C SER A 85 -3.85 2.10 9.72
N CYS A 86 -2.92 1.16 9.59
CA CYS A 86 -3.21 -0.05 8.89
C CYS A 86 -4.26 -0.79 9.72
N THR A 87 -5.28 -1.32 9.05
CA THR A 87 -6.31 -2.16 9.67
C THR A 87 -6.12 -3.55 9.09
N PRO A 88 -5.86 -4.60 9.89
CA PRO A 88 -5.74 -5.96 9.36
C PRO A 88 -7.09 -6.44 8.80
N ASP A 89 -7.06 -7.17 7.69
CA ASP A 89 -8.25 -7.69 7.01
C ASP A 89 -8.27 -9.23 7.00
N LEU A 90 -8.62 -9.81 8.14
CA LEU A 90 -8.76 -11.27 8.28
C LEU A 90 -9.92 -11.83 7.44
N GLU A 91 -10.96 -11.03 7.19
CA GLU A 91 -12.09 -11.45 6.35
C GLU A 91 -11.67 -11.55 4.88
N ALA A 92 -10.90 -10.58 4.37
CA ALA A 92 -10.31 -10.66 3.04
C ALA A 92 -9.33 -11.83 2.91
N LEU A 93 -8.54 -12.11 3.97
CA LEU A 93 -7.68 -13.28 3.99
C LEU A 93 -8.49 -14.56 3.82
N GLU A 94 -9.52 -14.78 4.65
CA GLU A 94 -10.40 -15.96 4.57
C GLU A 94 -11.05 -16.10 3.18
N LEU A 95 -11.58 -15.01 2.62
CA LEU A 95 -12.19 -15.01 1.29
C LEU A 95 -11.21 -15.28 0.15
N SER A 96 -9.92 -15.03 0.36
CA SER A 96 -8.87 -15.29 -0.63
C SER A 96 -8.40 -16.74 -0.64
N LEU A 97 -8.71 -17.53 0.40
CA LEU A 97 -8.23 -18.91 0.48
C LEU A 97 -8.99 -19.81 -0.52
N PRO A 98 -8.28 -20.62 -1.31
CA PRO A 98 -8.92 -21.65 -2.13
C PRO A 98 -9.47 -22.77 -1.25
N GLU A 99 -10.54 -23.45 -1.66
CA GLU A 99 -11.09 -24.58 -0.88
C GLU A 99 -10.08 -25.72 -0.65
N SER A 100 -9.18 -25.93 -1.61
CA SER A 100 -8.13 -26.94 -1.51
C SER A 100 -6.92 -26.66 -2.37
N VAL A 101 -5.79 -27.25 -1.98
CA VAL A 101 -4.49 -27.13 -2.67
C VAL A 101 -3.81 -28.50 -2.82
N SER A 102 -2.90 -28.58 -3.76
CA SER A 102 -1.96 -29.68 -3.94
C SER A 102 -0.59 -29.33 -3.35
N LEU A 103 -0.13 -30.14 -2.40
CA LEU A 103 1.04 -29.88 -1.57
C LEU A 103 2.05 -31.04 -1.66
N GLU A 104 3.33 -30.71 -1.68
CA GLU A 104 4.44 -31.66 -1.49
C GLU A 104 5.40 -31.17 -0.41
N THR A 105 5.96 -32.09 0.38
CA THR A 105 7.04 -31.79 1.32
C THR A 105 8.37 -31.87 0.58
N THR A 106 9.32 -31.00 0.92
CA THR A 106 10.64 -30.97 0.26
C THR A 106 11.76 -31.39 1.20
N LEU A 107 11.68 -30.99 2.48
CA LEU A 107 12.75 -31.23 3.44
C LEU A 107 12.20 -31.44 4.85
N ASN A 108 12.60 -32.53 5.52
CA ASN A 108 12.28 -32.81 6.92
C ASN A 108 13.48 -33.52 7.62
N PRO A 109 14.12 -32.90 8.63
CA PRO A 109 13.80 -31.59 9.20
C PRO A 109 14.39 -30.45 8.36
N ALA A 110 13.80 -29.26 8.45
CA ALA A 110 14.35 -28.04 7.85
C ALA A 110 15.32 -27.29 8.79
N ALA A 111 15.90 -26.19 8.30
CA ALA A 111 16.91 -25.43 9.06
C ALA A 111 16.28 -24.50 10.12
N ASP A 112 15.17 -23.84 9.78
CA ASP A 112 14.53 -22.79 10.58
C ASP A 112 13.00 -22.97 10.69
N ALA A 113 12.51 -24.16 10.35
CA ALA A 113 11.15 -24.63 10.52
C ALA A 113 11.17 -26.14 10.79
N TYR A 114 10.03 -26.74 11.13
CA TYR A 114 9.99 -28.20 11.31
C TYR A 114 10.26 -28.92 9.98
N PHE A 115 9.67 -28.46 8.89
CA PHE A 115 9.91 -28.94 7.53
C PHE A 115 9.64 -27.84 6.49
N ASN A 116 10.05 -28.06 5.25
CA ASN A 116 9.71 -27.21 4.11
C ASN A 116 8.75 -27.91 3.16
N PHE A 117 7.91 -27.14 2.48
CA PHE A 117 6.92 -27.65 1.52
C PHE A 117 6.70 -26.68 0.35
N ASN A 118 6.04 -27.17 -0.69
CA ASN A 118 5.60 -26.37 -1.84
C ASN A 118 4.09 -26.53 -2.03
N ILE A 119 3.41 -25.43 -2.35
CA ILE A 119 2.06 -25.44 -2.91
C ILE A 119 2.20 -25.39 -4.44
N LEU A 120 1.60 -26.35 -5.13
CA LEU A 120 1.83 -26.57 -6.56
C LEU A 120 0.82 -25.88 -7.47
N ASP A 121 -0.31 -25.49 -6.92
CA ASP A 121 -1.45 -24.97 -7.65
C ASP A 121 -2.14 -23.81 -6.92
N THR A 122 -3.21 -23.29 -7.52
CA THR A 122 -3.95 -22.10 -7.05
C THR A 122 -3.12 -20.82 -7.04
N ASP A 123 -3.70 -19.76 -6.52
CA ASP A 123 -3.07 -18.48 -6.21
C ASP A 123 -2.15 -18.54 -4.97
N LEU A 124 -2.24 -19.59 -4.15
CA LEU A 124 -1.30 -19.86 -3.05
C LEU A 124 -0.01 -20.57 -3.51
N ALA A 125 0.16 -20.86 -4.80
CA ALA A 125 1.33 -21.56 -5.31
C ALA A 125 2.65 -20.85 -4.95
N ALA A 126 3.49 -21.53 -4.17
CA ALA A 126 4.78 -21.02 -3.73
C ALA A 126 5.70 -22.17 -3.34
N THR A 127 7.00 -21.90 -3.36
CA THR A 127 8.06 -22.88 -3.05
C THR A 127 8.80 -22.51 -1.78
N ASP A 128 9.38 -23.51 -1.11
CA ASP A 128 10.21 -23.34 0.09
C ASP A 128 9.45 -22.68 1.26
N LEU A 129 8.16 -23.02 1.38
CA LEU A 129 7.31 -22.58 2.47
C LEU A 129 7.68 -23.32 3.75
N LYS A 130 7.59 -22.61 4.89
CA LYS A 130 7.90 -23.13 6.22
C LYS A 130 6.68 -23.79 6.83
N GLY A 131 6.81 -25.05 7.22
CA GLY A 131 5.70 -25.86 7.74
C GLY A 131 5.89 -26.34 9.17
N TRP A 132 4.75 -26.52 9.83
CA TRP A 132 4.63 -27.09 11.18
C TRP A 132 3.51 -28.10 11.22
N CYS A 133 3.70 -29.20 11.94
CA CYS A 133 2.67 -30.19 12.19
C CYS A 133 1.71 -29.68 13.27
N ILE A 134 0.42 -29.91 13.09
CA ILE A 134 -0.59 -29.55 14.11
C ILE A 134 -1.07 -30.73 14.94
N ASP A 135 -0.92 -31.95 14.40
CA ASP A 135 -1.34 -33.19 15.05
C ASP A 135 -0.14 -34.15 15.21
N VAL A 136 -0.17 -35.00 16.24
CA VAL A 136 0.91 -35.98 16.51
C VAL A 136 0.72 -37.30 15.76
N ASP A 137 -0.48 -37.57 15.26
CA ASP A 137 -0.89 -38.88 14.74
C ASP A 137 -0.58 -39.05 13.23
N GLY A 138 -0.31 -37.95 12.53
CA GLY A 138 0.02 -37.88 11.13
C GLY A 138 1.41 -38.41 10.76
N TYR A 139 1.52 -38.85 9.51
CA TYR A 139 2.78 -39.26 8.90
C TYR A 139 3.31 -38.17 7.98
N LEU A 140 4.60 -37.86 8.12
CA LEU A 140 5.31 -36.87 7.32
C LEU A 140 6.72 -37.37 7.00
N GLU A 141 7.04 -37.55 5.72
CA GLU A 141 8.42 -37.63 5.22
C GLU A 141 8.79 -36.39 4.42
N GLY A 142 10.10 -36.18 4.19
CA GLY A 142 10.58 -35.16 3.25
C GLY A 142 10.64 -35.72 1.83
N ASN A 143 10.32 -34.90 0.82
CA ASN A 143 10.14 -35.33 -0.58
C ASN A 143 8.95 -36.30 -0.76
N GLU A 144 7.84 -36.00 -0.09
CA GLU A 144 6.60 -36.77 -0.13
C GLU A 144 5.48 -35.94 -0.79
N GLY A 145 4.58 -36.61 -1.51
CA GLY A 145 3.48 -35.98 -2.26
C GLY A 145 3.65 -36.05 -3.79
N PRO A 146 2.84 -35.29 -4.55
CA PRO A 146 1.85 -34.35 -4.05
C PRO A 146 0.60 -35.03 -3.47
N TYR A 147 -0.02 -34.38 -2.50
CA TYR A 147 -1.32 -34.76 -1.92
C TYR A 147 -2.25 -33.56 -1.86
N ASP A 148 -3.56 -33.84 -1.79
CA ASP A 148 -4.58 -32.80 -1.73
C ASP A 148 -4.96 -32.48 -0.27
N PHE A 149 -5.09 -31.19 0.03
CA PHE A 149 -5.43 -30.68 1.35
C PHE A 149 -6.60 -29.71 1.26
N ASN A 150 -7.52 -29.77 2.23
CA ASN A 150 -8.46 -28.68 2.45
C ASN A 150 -7.74 -27.52 3.15
N VAL A 151 -8.06 -26.29 2.79
CA VAL A 151 -7.45 -25.08 3.35
C VAL A 151 -8.45 -24.39 4.26
N TYR A 152 -7.98 -23.94 5.43
CA TYR A 152 -8.76 -23.15 6.38
C TYR A 152 -7.88 -22.07 6.99
N SER A 153 -8.45 -20.92 7.32
CA SER A 153 -7.85 -19.94 8.23
C SER A 153 -7.95 -20.44 9.67
N SER A 154 -6.94 -20.16 10.48
CA SER A 154 -6.99 -20.38 11.94
C SER A 154 -8.03 -19.52 12.68
N TYR A 155 -8.66 -18.55 12.00
CA TYR A 155 -9.72 -17.69 12.53
C TYR A 155 -11.13 -18.10 12.08
N GLU A 156 -11.25 -19.18 11.30
CA GLU A 156 -12.55 -19.78 10.95
C GLU A 156 -13.13 -20.64 12.09
N ASP A 157 -14.38 -21.07 11.94
CA ASP A 157 -14.95 -22.11 12.80
C ASP A 157 -14.38 -23.49 12.43
N LEU A 158 -13.38 -23.92 13.18
CA LEU A 158 -12.72 -25.22 13.01
C LEU A 158 -13.43 -26.36 13.75
N SER A 159 -14.55 -26.07 14.42
CA SER A 159 -15.26 -27.07 15.21
C SER A 159 -15.87 -28.15 14.30
N GLY A 160 -15.59 -29.41 14.64
CA GLY A 160 -16.09 -30.55 13.87
C GLY A 160 -15.28 -30.90 12.62
N LEU A 161 -14.17 -30.21 12.34
CA LEU A 161 -13.22 -30.66 11.32
C LEU A 161 -12.58 -31.99 11.73
N THR A 162 -12.48 -32.91 10.76
CA THR A 162 -11.91 -34.23 10.96
C THR A 162 -10.83 -34.56 9.93
N THR A 163 -9.87 -35.38 10.34
CA THR A 163 -8.90 -36.01 9.44
C THR A 163 -9.59 -36.96 8.46
N ALA A 164 -8.84 -37.44 7.45
CA ALA A 164 -9.28 -38.48 6.52
C ALA A 164 -9.81 -39.77 7.20
N THR A 165 -9.45 -40.01 8.46
CA THR A 165 -9.90 -41.17 9.24
C THR A 165 -11.13 -40.91 10.10
N GLY A 166 -11.67 -39.68 10.08
CA GLY A 166 -12.84 -39.27 10.86
C GLY A 166 -12.54 -38.92 12.31
N THR A 167 -11.27 -38.77 12.71
CA THR A 167 -10.88 -38.23 14.02
C THR A 167 -10.84 -36.70 13.98
N PRO A 168 -11.05 -35.99 15.10
CA PRO A 168 -10.79 -34.55 15.16
C PRO A 168 -9.39 -34.21 14.64
N ILE A 169 -9.24 -33.06 13.97
CA ILE A 169 -7.94 -32.63 13.43
C ILE A 169 -6.91 -32.33 14.53
N VAL A 170 -7.37 -31.83 15.68
CA VAL A 170 -6.57 -31.58 16.88
C VAL A 170 -7.43 -31.80 18.13
N GLY A 171 -6.80 -31.90 19.30
CA GLY A 171 -7.48 -32.00 20.61
C GLY A 171 -8.19 -30.72 21.06
N SER A 172 -7.59 -29.55 20.78
CA SER A 172 -7.97 -28.25 21.31
C SER A 172 -7.91 -27.17 20.22
N VAL A 173 -8.99 -27.08 19.42
CA VAL A 173 -9.12 -26.07 18.35
C VAL A 173 -9.13 -24.63 18.89
N ASP A 174 -9.54 -24.44 20.15
CA ASP A 174 -9.62 -23.10 20.75
C ASP A 174 -8.23 -22.46 20.97
N ASN A 175 -7.15 -23.27 20.99
CA ASN A 175 -5.78 -22.80 21.25
C ASN A 175 -5.03 -22.32 19.99
N PHE A 176 -5.70 -22.19 18.84
CA PHE A 176 -5.06 -21.65 17.63
C PHE A 176 -4.66 -20.17 17.79
N ASP A 177 -5.32 -19.40 18.65
CA ASP A 177 -4.92 -18.04 19.02
C ASP A 177 -3.55 -18.03 19.73
N ALA A 178 -3.32 -18.96 20.66
CA ALA A 178 -2.05 -19.16 21.36
C ALA A 178 -0.94 -19.60 20.40
N VAL A 179 -1.25 -20.47 19.44
CA VAL A 179 -0.31 -20.84 18.36
C VAL A 179 0.00 -19.63 17.48
N ASN A 180 -1.00 -18.87 17.04
CA ASN A 180 -0.78 -17.65 16.26
C ASN A 180 0.11 -16.64 17.00
N TRP A 181 -0.14 -16.43 18.30
CA TRP A 181 0.71 -15.57 19.13
C TRP A 181 2.14 -16.09 19.18
N LEU A 182 2.33 -17.39 19.48
CA LEU A 182 3.64 -18.05 19.57
C LEU A 182 4.47 -17.85 18.30
N MET A 183 3.82 -18.03 17.14
CA MET A 183 4.46 -17.93 15.83
C MET A 183 4.87 -16.49 15.45
N ASN A 184 4.23 -15.47 16.03
CA ASN A 184 4.56 -14.06 15.82
C ASN A 184 5.68 -13.54 16.74
N GLN A 185 6.15 -14.33 17.71
CA GLN A 185 7.18 -13.88 18.65
C GLN A 185 8.63 -14.02 18.15
N ASP A 186 8.85 -14.68 17.01
CA ASP A 186 10.20 -14.90 16.44
C ASP A 186 11.17 -15.54 17.47
N PHE A 187 10.76 -16.63 18.12
CA PHE A 187 11.53 -17.24 19.20
C PHE A 187 12.81 -17.93 18.75
N ILE A 188 12.86 -18.47 17.53
CA ILE A 188 13.96 -19.32 17.06
C ILE A 188 15.28 -18.55 17.13
N GLY A 189 16.27 -19.09 17.84
CA GLY A 189 17.57 -18.44 18.03
C GLY A 189 17.62 -17.44 19.19
N LYS A 190 16.50 -17.09 19.83
CA LYS A 190 16.47 -16.28 21.05
C LYS A 190 16.85 -17.13 22.26
N VAL A 191 17.51 -16.50 23.23
CA VAL A 191 17.88 -17.14 24.50
C VAL A 191 16.75 -16.95 25.50
N SER A 192 16.31 -18.04 26.12
CA SER A 192 15.33 -18.04 27.20
C SER A 192 15.80 -17.13 28.34
N PRO A 193 14.95 -16.20 28.82
CA PRO A 193 15.25 -15.43 30.02
C PRO A 193 15.13 -16.25 31.32
N ILE A 194 14.55 -17.46 31.26
CA ILE A 194 14.29 -18.32 32.41
C ILE A 194 15.42 -19.35 32.56
N SER A 195 15.66 -20.15 31.52
CA SER A 195 16.65 -21.23 31.54
C SER A 195 18.02 -20.81 31.00
N GLY A 196 18.10 -19.76 30.18
CA GLY A 196 19.32 -19.37 29.49
C GLY A 196 19.66 -20.24 28.27
N GLU A 197 18.78 -21.17 27.91
CA GLU A 197 18.91 -22.03 26.72
C GLU A 197 18.39 -21.32 25.47
N THR A 198 18.90 -21.68 24.29
CA THR A 198 18.43 -21.10 23.02
C THR A 198 17.23 -21.86 22.49
N TYR A 199 16.14 -21.16 22.16
CA TYR A 199 14.97 -21.76 21.55
C TYR A 199 15.27 -22.25 20.12
N THR A 200 14.78 -23.44 19.79
CA THR A 200 14.95 -24.09 18.48
C THR A 200 13.61 -24.32 17.81
N TYR A 201 13.61 -24.59 16.50
CA TYR A 201 12.38 -25.00 15.81
C TYR A 201 11.75 -26.24 16.45
N GLY A 202 12.56 -27.17 16.97
CA GLY A 202 12.05 -28.37 17.62
C GLY A 202 11.25 -28.08 18.89
N MET A 203 11.66 -27.07 19.66
CA MET A 203 10.91 -26.61 20.83
C MET A 203 9.60 -25.93 20.43
N ILE A 204 9.59 -25.19 19.32
CA ILE A 204 8.37 -24.58 18.77
C ILE A 204 7.40 -25.65 18.30
N GLN A 205 7.86 -26.63 17.50
CA GLN A 205 7.02 -27.74 17.06
C GLN A 205 6.47 -28.55 18.24
N TRP A 206 7.29 -28.80 19.26
CA TRP A 206 6.84 -29.49 20.47
C TRP A 206 5.75 -28.68 21.20
N ALA A 207 5.93 -27.36 21.32
CA ALA A 207 4.95 -26.48 21.96
C ALA A 207 3.63 -26.42 21.19
N ILE A 208 3.66 -26.40 19.85
CA ILE A 208 2.45 -26.45 19.01
C ILE A 208 1.63 -27.72 19.31
N TRP A 209 2.26 -28.89 19.37
CA TRP A 209 1.56 -30.13 19.73
C TRP A 209 1.01 -30.12 21.15
N GLU A 210 1.73 -29.53 22.10
CA GLU A 210 1.22 -29.43 23.48
C GLU A 210 -0.01 -28.52 23.56
N LEU A 211 0.00 -27.40 22.82
CA LEU A 211 -1.12 -26.46 22.76
C LEU A 211 -2.33 -27.06 22.06
N LEU A 212 -2.14 -27.78 20.95
CA LEU A 212 -3.25 -28.24 20.11
C LEU A 212 -3.73 -29.64 20.45
N ASP A 213 -2.87 -30.54 20.92
CA ASP A 213 -3.18 -31.97 21.03
C ASP A 213 -3.09 -32.53 22.45
N GLU A 214 -2.51 -31.78 23.41
CA GLU A 214 -2.18 -32.23 24.79
C GLU A 214 -1.45 -33.59 24.82
N ARG A 215 -0.84 -33.94 23.69
CA ARG A 215 -0.10 -35.16 23.43
C ARG A 215 1.12 -34.74 22.65
N ASN A 216 2.21 -35.45 22.89
CA ASN A 216 3.46 -35.17 22.21
C ASN A 216 4.13 -36.43 21.71
N CYS A 217 5.11 -36.26 20.84
CA CYS A 217 5.84 -37.35 20.23
C CYS A 217 6.53 -38.26 21.27
N VAL A 218 6.55 -39.56 20.98
CA VAL A 218 7.23 -40.54 21.85
C VAL A 218 8.73 -40.55 21.60
N ASN A 219 9.16 -40.55 20.33
CA ASN A 219 10.58 -40.60 19.98
C ASN A 219 11.14 -39.26 19.47
N CYS A 220 10.28 -38.37 18.93
CA CYS A 220 10.65 -37.01 18.55
C CYS A 220 11.91 -36.90 17.67
N PHE A 221 12.07 -37.84 16.72
CA PHE A 221 13.31 -38.01 15.96
C PHE A 221 13.76 -36.76 15.19
N TYR A 222 12.81 -35.91 14.81
CA TYR A 222 13.02 -34.77 13.92
C TYR A 222 12.99 -33.41 14.64
N LEU A 223 12.93 -33.39 15.98
CA LEU A 223 12.99 -32.13 16.75
C LEU A 223 14.42 -31.60 16.97
N THR A 224 15.45 -32.34 16.54
CA THR A 224 16.85 -31.93 16.66
C THR A 224 17.57 -32.15 15.33
N GLY A 225 17.94 -31.06 14.65
CA GLY A 225 18.44 -31.10 13.26
C GLY A 225 19.76 -31.84 13.07
N ASP A 226 20.65 -31.80 14.06
CA ASP A 226 22.02 -32.32 13.91
C ASP A 226 22.20 -33.74 14.46
N VAL A 227 21.27 -34.22 15.30
CA VAL A 227 21.36 -35.52 15.97
C VAL A 227 19.99 -36.18 15.94
N LYS A 228 19.84 -37.19 15.08
CA LYS A 228 18.71 -38.12 15.18
C LYS A 228 18.73 -38.74 16.59
N ASP A 229 17.62 -38.64 17.33
CA ASP A 229 17.48 -38.98 18.77
C ASP A 229 18.01 -37.96 19.79
N GLY A 230 18.51 -36.79 19.38
CA GLY A 230 19.01 -35.76 20.31
C GLY A 230 17.94 -35.32 21.32
N TRP A 231 16.70 -35.15 20.85
CA TRP A 231 15.56 -34.86 21.71
C TRP A 231 15.36 -35.92 22.79
N LYS A 232 15.33 -37.19 22.40
CA LYS A 232 15.09 -38.33 23.30
C LYS A 232 16.16 -38.45 24.39
N GLN A 233 17.41 -38.17 24.07
CA GLN A 233 18.52 -38.25 25.03
C GLN A 233 18.46 -37.15 26.09
N ASN A 234 17.96 -35.97 25.75
CA ASN A 234 17.89 -34.81 26.64
C ASN A 234 16.45 -34.38 26.95
N ARG A 235 15.50 -35.31 26.83
CA ARG A 235 14.06 -35.04 26.83
C ARG A 235 13.61 -34.16 27.98
N ALA A 236 13.94 -34.54 29.22
CA ALA A 236 13.51 -33.80 30.40
C ALA A 236 14.00 -32.34 30.43
N ALA A 237 15.20 -32.07 29.90
CA ALA A 237 15.74 -30.71 29.84
C ALA A 237 15.09 -29.91 28.69
N LEU A 238 14.96 -30.50 27.50
CA LEU A 238 14.39 -29.83 26.33
C LEU A 238 12.89 -29.56 26.48
N GLU A 239 12.13 -30.52 27.05
CA GLU A 239 10.71 -30.34 27.34
C GLU A 239 10.48 -29.28 28.40
N ALA A 240 11.36 -29.17 29.41
CA ALA A 240 11.26 -28.09 30.40
C ALA A 240 11.44 -26.70 29.77
N VAL A 241 12.32 -26.56 28.77
CA VAL A 241 12.52 -25.29 28.03
C VAL A 241 11.35 -25.05 27.06
N ALA A 242 10.89 -26.07 26.34
CA ALA A 242 9.75 -25.95 25.45
C ALA A 242 8.45 -25.63 26.22
N MET A 243 8.33 -26.09 27.47
CA MET A 243 7.24 -25.74 28.36
C MET A 243 7.14 -24.23 28.60
N GLU A 244 8.28 -23.53 28.66
CA GLU A 244 8.29 -22.06 28.80
C GLU A 244 7.55 -21.37 27.65
N LEU A 245 7.61 -21.94 26.44
CA LEU A 245 6.93 -21.41 25.26
C LEU A 245 5.43 -21.62 25.34
N VAL A 246 4.95 -22.80 25.75
CA VAL A 246 3.51 -23.03 25.91
C VAL A 246 2.95 -22.26 27.11
N ASP A 247 3.68 -22.15 28.23
CA ASP A 247 3.29 -21.28 29.34
C ASP A 247 3.16 -19.82 28.89
N ALA A 248 4.11 -19.33 28.09
CA ALA A 248 4.05 -17.97 27.53
C ALA A 248 2.87 -17.81 26.56
N ALA A 249 2.62 -18.80 25.70
CA ALA A 249 1.52 -18.77 24.75
C ALA A 249 0.15 -18.80 25.44
N LEU A 250 -0.04 -19.65 26.46
CA LEU A 250 -1.29 -19.68 27.23
C LEU A 250 -1.50 -18.41 28.06
N ALA A 251 -0.41 -17.78 28.53
CA ALA A 251 -0.51 -16.56 29.32
C ALA A 251 -0.79 -15.29 28.50
N ASN A 252 -0.46 -15.27 27.19
CA ASN A 252 -0.50 -14.05 26.37
C ASN A 252 -1.27 -14.20 25.05
N GLY A 253 -1.57 -15.43 24.64
CA GLY A 253 -2.13 -15.74 23.33
C GLY A 253 -3.64 -15.90 23.30
N GLU A 254 -4.30 -16.00 24.47
CA GLU A 254 -5.77 -16.04 24.53
C GLU A 254 -6.38 -14.79 23.89
N GLY A 255 -7.21 -14.99 22.87
CA GLY A 255 -7.83 -13.94 22.08
C GLY A 255 -6.86 -13.15 21.19
N PHE A 256 -5.67 -13.67 20.93
CA PHE A 256 -4.72 -13.03 20.02
C PHE A 256 -5.33 -12.91 18.61
N VAL A 257 -5.23 -11.71 18.05
CA VAL A 257 -5.64 -11.37 16.69
C VAL A 257 -4.47 -10.60 16.07
N PRO A 258 -3.96 -10.98 14.89
CA PRO A 258 -2.74 -10.42 14.35
C PRO A 258 -3.02 -9.01 13.81
N GLY A 259 -2.14 -8.08 14.12
CA GLY A 259 -2.08 -6.77 13.50
C GLY A 259 -1.49 -6.83 12.09
N CYS A 260 -1.37 -5.67 11.46
CA CYS A 260 -0.69 -5.58 10.17
C CYS A 260 0.79 -5.90 10.31
N GLY A 261 1.35 -6.60 9.33
CA GLY A 261 2.73 -7.10 9.37
C GLY A 261 2.94 -8.28 10.32
N GLU A 262 1.91 -8.68 11.07
CA GLU A 262 1.87 -9.97 11.76
C GLU A 262 1.24 -11.04 10.86
N LYS A 263 1.42 -12.29 11.25
CA LYS A 263 1.05 -13.46 10.46
C LYS A 263 -0.12 -14.22 11.08
N ALA A 264 -0.95 -14.82 10.22
CA ALA A 264 -1.97 -15.79 10.61
C ALA A 264 -1.58 -17.19 10.10
N ALA A 265 -1.95 -18.22 10.87
CA ALA A 265 -1.79 -19.61 10.44
C ALA A 265 -2.89 -19.98 9.44
N ILE A 266 -2.46 -20.53 8.30
CA ILE A 266 -3.31 -21.25 7.35
C ILE A 266 -3.13 -22.74 7.62
N ILE A 267 -4.26 -23.42 7.83
CA ILE A 267 -4.36 -24.84 8.17
C ILE A 267 -4.61 -25.63 6.90
N TYR A 268 -3.77 -26.63 6.67
CA TYR A 268 -3.90 -27.57 5.57
C TYR A 268 -4.25 -28.95 6.15
N VAL A 269 -5.51 -29.37 5.97
CA VAL A 269 -6.02 -30.66 6.47
C VAL A 269 -5.94 -31.69 5.35
N ALA A 270 -5.19 -32.77 5.57
CA ALA A 270 -5.00 -33.81 4.56
C ALA A 270 -6.32 -34.55 4.24
N LYS A 271 -6.64 -34.69 2.94
CA LYS A 271 -7.86 -35.35 2.48
C LYS A 271 -7.80 -36.87 2.49
N ASP A 272 -6.60 -37.42 2.35
CA ASP A 272 -6.38 -38.84 2.09
C ASP A 272 -5.31 -39.44 3.00
N THR A 273 -5.14 -40.75 2.88
CA THR A 273 -4.00 -41.49 3.43
C THR A 273 -2.93 -41.72 2.37
N ASN A 274 -1.68 -41.88 2.77
CA ASN A 274 -0.60 -42.21 1.84
C ASN A 274 -0.76 -43.64 1.26
N SER A 275 0.16 -44.03 0.38
CA SER A 275 0.14 -45.35 -0.29
C SER A 275 0.22 -46.55 0.66
N SER A 276 0.65 -46.33 1.91
CA SER A 276 0.72 -47.33 2.99
C SER A 276 -0.50 -47.27 3.94
N SER A 277 -1.55 -46.53 3.57
CA SER A 277 -2.75 -46.32 4.40
C SER A 277 -2.46 -45.63 5.74
N GLN A 278 -1.40 -44.82 5.80
CA GLN A 278 -1.11 -43.96 6.95
C GLN A 278 -1.78 -42.61 6.75
N LEU A 279 -2.30 -42.03 7.83
CA LEU A 279 -2.84 -40.68 7.81
C LEU A 279 -1.72 -39.71 7.39
N ILE A 280 -1.96 -38.91 6.35
CA ILE A 280 -1.03 -37.86 5.94
C ILE A 280 -1.12 -36.74 6.98
N GLN A 281 0.03 -36.20 7.37
CA GLN A 281 0.14 -35.14 8.36
C GLN A 281 -0.61 -33.87 7.94
N SER A 282 -1.51 -33.38 8.80
CA SER A 282 -2.07 -32.04 8.65
C SER A 282 -1.08 -31.01 9.19
N ILE A 283 -1.01 -29.85 8.54
CA ILE A 283 0.07 -28.88 8.74
C ILE A 283 -0.47 -27.46 8.81
N ILE A 284 0.34 -26.53 9.31
CA ILE A 284 0.13 -25.09 9.16
C ILE A 284 1.30 -24.43 8.45
N GLY A 285 0.98 -23.38 7.70
CA GLY A 285 1.90 -22.38 7.18
C GLY A 285 1.49 -20.98 7.64
N MET A 286 2.45 -20.09 7.86
CA MET A 286 2.17 -18.72 8.31
C MET A 286 2.15 -17.77 7.12
N VAL A 287 1.08 -16.99 6.97
CA VAL A 287 0.92 -15.97 5.92
C VAL A 287 0.75 -14.59 6.53
N ASP A 288 1.20 -13.54 5.84
CA ASP A 288 0.99 -12.17 6.30
C ASP A 288 -0.50 -11.81 6.24
N VAL A 289 -1.00 -11.14 7.26
CA VAL A 289 -2.38 -10.64 7.25
C VAL A 289 -2.44 -9.44 6.30
N PRO A 290 -3.34 -9.46 5.28
CA PRO A 290 -3.47 -8.34 4.36
C PRO A 290 -3.96 -7.11 5.11
N GLU A 291 -3.53 -5.95 4.63
CA GLU A 291 -4.09 -4.68 5.08
C GLU A 291 -5.44 -4.46 4.40
N LYS A 292 -6.39 -3.94 5.16
CA LYS A 292 -7.69 -3.54 4.65
C LYS A 292 -7.48 -2.43 3.63
N GLU A 293 -7.83 -2.73 2.39
CA GLU A 293 -7.89 -1.72 1.35
C GLU A 293 -8.99 -0.73 1.73
N GLU A 294 -8.59 0.49 2.14
CA GLU A 294 -9.54 1.57 2.31
C GLU A 294 -10.12 1.88 0.92
N PRO A 295 -11.45 1.79 0.74
CA PRO A 295 -12.07 2.15 -0.52
C PRO A 295 -11.67 3.59 -0.83
N CYS A 296 -11.07 3.80 -2.01
CA CYS A 296 -10.72 5.14 -2.45
C CYS A 296 -11.96 6.04 -2.32
N SER A 297 -11.77 7.26 -1.82
CA SER A 297 -12.83 8.26 -1.87
C SER A 297 -12.69 9.02 -3.19
N ASP A 298 -13.83 9.42 -3.79
CA ASP A 298 -13.79 10.44 -4.83
C ASP A 298 -13.01 11.66 -4.31
N CYS A 299 -12.40 12.44 -5.20
CA CYS A 299 -11.60 13.61 -4.81
C CYS A 299 -12.44 14.52 -3.88
N GLU A 300 -12.12 14.56 -2.59
CA GLU A 300 -12.81 15.37 -1.60
C GLU A 300 -11.91 16.49 -1.07
N GLY A 301 -12.44 17.72 -1.06
CA GLY A 301 -11.68 18.91 -0.72
C GLY A 301 -10.82 19.39 -1.90
N LYS A 302 -9.50 19.24 -1.81
CA LYS A 302 -8.55 19.57 -2.88
C LYS A 302 -7.41 18.55 -2.92
N VAL A 303 -6.80 18.41 -4.08
CA VAL A 303 -5.63 17.54 -4.25
C VAL A 303 -4.43 18.10 -3.47
N THR A 304 -3.72 17.23 -2.77
CA THR A 304 -2.51 17.52 -1.98
C THR A 304 -1.24 16.97 -2.61
N LYS A 305 -1.36 15.82 -3.31
CA LYS A 305 -0.23 15.12 -3.95
C LYS A 305 -0.65 14.45 -5.24
N LEU A 306 0.24 14.44 -6.22
CA LEU A 306 0.08 13.68 -7.46
C LEU A 306 1.40 12.99 -7.82
N GLU A 307 1.32 11.73 -8.21
CA GLU A 307 2.38 11.04 -8.93
C GLU A 307 2.05 11.02 -10.42
N LEU A 308 2.98 11.53 -11.22
CA LEU A 308 2.82 11.69 -12.65
C LEU A 308 3.84 10.84 -13.40
N GLU A 309 3.41 10.17 -14.44
CA GLU A 309 4.28 9.57 -15.45
C GLU A 309 4.43 10.54 -16.64
N PHE A 310 5.67 10.71 -17.11
CA PHE A 310 6.00 11.54 -18.27
C PHE A 310 6.11 10.72 -19.57
N ASP A 311 5.00 10.63 -20.30
CA ASP A 311 4.90 9.90 -21.58
C ASP A 311 5.36 10.78 -22.76
N TRP A 312 6.63 11.18 -22.75
CA TRP A 312 7.32 11.80 -23.90
C TRP A 312 8.39 10.87 -24.46
N ARG A 313 8.76 11.07 -25.73
CA ARG A 313 9.79 10.25 -26.42
C ARG A 313 11.23 10.53 -26.01
N CYS A 314 11.48 11.62 -25.29
CA CYS A 314 12.82 12.08 -24.93
C CYS A 314 12.78 12.95 -23.68
N ASP A 315 13.93 13.06 -23.03
CA ASP A 315 14.09 13.79 -21.79
C ASP A 315 13.80 15.29 -21.99
N LYS A 316 13.05 15.88 -21.04
CA LYS A 316 12.73 17.31 -21.07
C LYS A 316 12.92 17.94 -19.70
N TYR A 317 13.20 19.25 -19.68
CA TYR A 317 13.25 20.02 -18.45
C TYR A 317 11.84 20.50 -18.10
N ILE A 318 11.31 20.02 -16.97
CA ILE A 318 9.93 20.26 -16.54
C ILE A 318 9.95 21.19 -15.33
N LYS A 319 9.16 22.26 -15.40
CA LYS A 319 8.82 23.09 -14.24
C LYS A 319 7.32 23.03 -14.00
N ILE A 320 6.94 22.87 -12.75
CA ILE A 320 5.53 22.92 -12.34
C ILE A 320 5.37 23.99 -11.28
N TYR A 321 4.36 24.81 -11.46
CA TYR A 321 4.00 25.87 -10.53
C TYR A 321 2.56 25.67 -10.06
N GLN A 322 2.27 26.15 -8.86
CA GLN A 322 0.89 26.39 -8.41
C GLN A 322 0.71 27.87 -8.10
N ARG A 323 -0.54 28.31 -7.98
CA ARG A 323 -0.84 29.67 -7.50
C ARG A 323 -0.64 29.74 -5.99
N LYS A 324 0.09 30.74 -5.51
CA LYS A 324 0.24 31.02 -4.09
C LYS A 324 -1.11 31.47 -3.51
N GLU A 325 -1.47 30.88 -2.38
CA GLU A 325 -2.74 31.10 -1.70
C GLU A 325 -3.12 32.59 -1.59
N ASN A 326 -4.36 32.94 -1.95
CA ASN A 326 -4.90 34.30 -1.91
C ASN A 326 -4.12 35.35 -2.74
N THR A 327 -3.35 34.92 -3.75
CA THR A 327 -2.63 35.83 -4.67
C THR A 327 -2.78 35.39 -6.13
N CYS A 328 -2.28 36.20 -7.07
CA CYS A 328 -2.15 35.82 -8.49
C CYS A 328 -0.76 35.25 -8.83
N TYR A 329 0.17 35.22 -7.87
CA TYR A 329 1.56 34.86 -8.14
C TYR A 329 1.78 33.34 -8.09
N GLY A 330 2.65 32.84 -8.95
CA GLY A 330 3.07 31.44 -8.95
C GLY A 330 4.12 31.13 -7.89
N VAL A 331 4.10 29.91 -7.38
CA VAL A 331 5.18 29.29 -6.62
C VAL A 331 5.58 27.99 -7.31
N LYS A 332 6.87 27.79 -7.53
CA LYS A 332 7.39 26.58 -8.16
C LYS A 332 7.35 25.42 -7.17
N ILE A 333 6.77 24.30 -7.59
CA ILE A 333 6.61 23.08 -6.79
C ILE A 333 7.44 21.92 -7.34
N PHE A 334 7.89 22.02 -8.59
CA PHE A 334 8.76 21.03 -9.22
C PHE A 334 9.67 21.68 -10.28
N SER A 335 10.90 21.19 -10.43
CA SER A 335 11.90 21.76 -11.34
C SER A 335 13.05 20.80 -11.63
N GLN A 336 12.89 19.85 -12.55
CA GLN A 336 13.94 18.87 -12.88
C GLN A 336 13.89 18.44 -14.36
N THR A 337 14.97 17.83 -14.85
CA THR A 337 14.95 17.07 -16.11
C THR A 337 14.33 15.71 -15.84
N VAL A 338 13.24 15.38 -16.53
CA VAL A 338 12.51 14.11 -16.39
C VAL A 338 12.74 13.28 -17.65
N LYS A 339 13.10 12.01 -17.49
CA LYS A 339 13.34 11.08 -18.59
C LYS A 339 12.04 10.57 -19.19
N ALA A 340 12.12 10.13 -20.44
CA ALA A 340 11.01 9.43 -21.09
C ALA A 340 10.50 8.23 -20.25
N GLY A 341 9.22 8.23 -19.88
CA GLY A 341 8.57 7.19 -19.07
C GLY A 341 8.88 7.25 -17.57
N GLU A 342 9.58 8.28 -17.09
CA GLU A 342 9.88 8.43 -15.66
C GLU A 342 8.65 8.89 -14.89
N THR A 343 8.47 8.34 -13.68
CA THR A 343 7.49 8.82 -12.71
C THR A 343 8.11 9.82 -11.75
N PHE A 344 7.35 10.85 -11.36
CA PHE A 344 7.78 11.84 -10.38
C PHE A 344 6.60 12.35 -9.56
N THR A 345 6.89 12.77 -8.33
CA THR A 345 5.89 13.26 -7.39
C THR A 345 5.90 14.77 -7.29
N ILE A 346 4.72 15.37 -7.24
CA ILE A 346 4.52 16.77 -6.86
C ILE A 346 3.61 16.88 -5.64
N GLU A 347 3.85 17.89 -4.81
CA GLU A 347 3.09 18.17 -3.60
C GLU A 347 2.66 19.63 -3.54
N GLY A 348 1.51 19.88 -2.92
CA GLY A 348 0.94 21.22 -2.79
C GLY A 348 1.71 22.10 -1.81
N ALA A 349 1.90 23.37 -2.18
CA ALA A 349 2.67 24.35 -1.40
C ALA A 349 1.80 25.34 -0.59
N ASN A 350 0.47 25.15 -0.53
CA ASN A 350 -0.37 25.96 0.35
C ASN A 350 -0.17 25.57 1.82
N HIS A 351 -0.64 26.40 2.75
CA HIS A 351 -0.52 26.11 4.18
C HIS A 351 -1.21 24.80 4.59
N ASP A 352 -2.30 24.44 3.90
CA ASP A 352 -3.03 23.18 4.08
C ASP A 352 -2.45 22.01 3.25
N GLY A 353 -1.31 22.20 2.58
CA GLY A 353 -0.68 21.20 1.72
C GLY A 353 -1.36 21.01 0.35
N THR A 354 -2.35 21.84 -0.01
CA THR A 354 -3.09 21.68 -1.28
C THR A 354 -2.45 22.42 -2.45
N PHE A 355 -2.79 22.02 -3.68
CA PHE A 355 -2.39 22.73 -4.91
C PHE A 355 -3.22 24.00 -5.19
N GLY A 356 -4.39 24.14 -4.55
CA GLY A 356 -5.38 25.16 -4.94
C GLY A 356 -6.22 24.70 -6.14
N ARG A 357 -6.23 25.50 -7.22
CA ARG A 357 -7.13 25.25 -8.37
C ARG A 357 -6.47 24.52 -9.53
N TYR A 358 -5.20 24.86 -9.80
CA TYR A 358 -4.46 24.34 -10.95
C TYR A 358 -3.00 24.12 -10.57
N ALA A 359 -2.42 23.06 -11.14
CA ALA A 359 -0.98 22.90 -11.31
C ALA A 359 -0.61 23.26 -12.77
N TYR A 360 0.26 24.24 -12.95
CA TYR A 360 0.67 24.78 -14.25
C TYR A 360 2.01 24.17 -14.66
N ILE A 361 2.06 23.58 -15.84
CA ILE A 361 3.20 22.79 -16.32
C ILE A 361 3.88 23.51 -17.48
N TYR A 362 5.21 23.62 -17.38
CA TYR A 362 6.08 24.20 -18.39
C TYR A 362 7.12 23.15 -18.81
N ILE A 363 7.32 23.03 -20.12
CA ILE A 363 8.32 22.13 -20.73
C ILE A 363 9.35 23.01 -21.44
N ASN A 364 10.63 22.85 -21.08
CA ASN A 364 11.75 23.65 -21.59
C ASN A 364 11.52 25.18 -21.51
N GLY A 365 10.78 25.63 -20.49
CA GLY A 365 10.47 27.05 -20.27
C GLY A 365 9.21 27.57 -20.99
N CYS A 366 8.60 26.78 -21.88
CA CYS A 366 7.34 27.13 -22.54
C CYS A 366 6.16 26.59 -21.74
N TYR A 367 5.08 27.40 -21.61
CA TYR A 367 3.83 26.90 -21.03
C TYR A 367 3.30 25.75 -21.89
N TYR A 368 2.95 24.64 -21.24
CA TYR A 368 2.43 23.46 -21.89
C TYR A 368 0.95 23.28 -21.57
N THR A 369 0.61 23.04 -20.31
CA THR A 369 -0.79 22.81 -19.90
C THR A 369 -0.99 23.08 -18.41
N LYS A 370 -2.22 22.94 -17.94
CA LYS A 370 -2.56 22.94 -16.52
C LYS A 370 -3.47 21.76 -16.16
N ILE A 371 -3.24 21.20 -14.98
CA ILE A 371 -4.07 20.15 -14.39
C ILE A 371 -5.00 20.81 -13.36
N LYS A 372 -6.30 20.55 -13.43
CA LYS A 372 -7.29 21.05 -12.46
C LYS A 372 -7.22 20.19 -11.19
N THR A 373 -6.95 20.79 -10.04
CA THR A 373 -6.63 20.10 -8.77
C THR A 373 -7.62 20.42 -7.64
N ASN A 374 -8.78 20.98 -7.98
CA ASN A 374 -9.80 21.41 -7.01
C ASN A 374 -10.94 20.40 -6.79
N CYS A 375 -10.79 19.15 -7.25
CA CYS A 375 -11.79 18.10 -7.10
C CYS A 375 -13.17 18.33 -7.76
N ASP A 376 -13.37 19.39 -8.55
CA ASP A 376 -14.65 19.58 -9.28
C ASP A 376 -14.89 18.51 -10.36
N ILE A 377 -13.82 17.83 -10.77
CA ILE A 377 -13.81 16.76 -11.76
C ILE A 377 -12.95 15.68 -11.13
N ASN A 378 -13.37 14.42 -11.23
CA ASN A 378 -12.56 13.30 -10.79
C ASN A 378 -11.17 13.39 -11.46
N ILE A 379 -10.16 13.31 -10.62
CA ILE A 379 -8.76 13.26 -10.97
C ILE A 379 -8.19 12.14 -10.11
N GLY A 380 -7.38 11.28 -10.72
CA GLY A 380 -6.83 10.09 -10.08
C GLY A 380 -6.22 9.17 -11.13
N PRO A 381 -5.82 7.96 -10.75
CA PRO A 381 -5.13 7.02 -11.65
C PRO A 381 -5.85 6.87 -13.00
N GLY A 382 -5.10 7.01 -14.09
CA GLY A 382 -5.65 6.97 -15.46
C GLY A 382 -6.15 8.31 -16.02
N TYR A 383 -6.16 9.39 -15.23
CA TYR A 383 -6.37 10.73 -15.76
C TYR A 383 -5.16 11.17 -16.58
N THR A 384 -5.40 11.59 -17.83
CA THR A 384 -4.34 12.04 -18.73
C THR A 384 -4.55 13.48 -19.17
N LYS A 385 -3.48 14.28 -19.19
CA LYS A 385 -3.47 15.65 -19.71
C LYS A 385 -2.21 15.88 -20.53
N GLY A 386 -2.38 15.84 -21.85
CA GLY A 386 -1.23 15.85 -22.77
C GLY A 386 -0.39 14.60 -22.56
N VAL A 387 0.89 14.78 -22.28
CA VAL A 387 1.88 13.71 -22.02
C VAL A 387 2.05 13.36 -20.53
N PHE A 388 1.18 13.85 -19.65
CA PHE A 388 1.21 13.53 -18.24
C PHE A 388 0.07 12.59 -17.88
N ASN A 389 0.41 11.44 -17.34
CA ASN A 389 -0.54 10.45 -16.82
C ASN A 389 -0.50 10.49 -15.29
N VAL A 390 -1.65 10.60 -14.63
CA VAL A 390 -1.73 10.45 -13.17
C VAL A 390 -1.68 8.96 -12.86
N ILE A 391 -0.71 8.56 -12.04
CA ILE A 391 -0.53 7.17 -11.59
C ILE A 391 -1.10 6.96 -10.20
N SER A 392 -0.96 7.95 -9.32
CA SER A 392 -1.53 7.98 -7.97
C SER A 392 -1.73 9.42 -7.50
N GLY A 393 -2.46 9.62 -6.40
CA GLY A 393 -2.57 10.94 -5.78
C GLY A 393 -3.41 10.92 -4.51
N GLU A 394 -3.39 12.04 -3.79
CA GLU A 394 -4.08 12.20 -2.50
C GLU A 394 -4.89 13.50 -2.47
N SER A 395 -5.99 13.50 -1.71
CA SER A 395 -6.85 14.66 -1.45
C SER A 395 -6.92 14.97 0.04
N SER A 396 -7.17 16.24 0.37
CA SER A 396 -7.15 16.73 1.74
C SER A 396 -8.16 16.06 2.67
N ASN A 397 -9.29 15.61 2.13
CA ASN A 397 -10.38 15.00 2.91
C ASN A 397 -10.73 13.57 2.49
N GLY A 398 -10.36 13.15 1.28
CA GLY A 398 -10.74 11.84 0.72
C GLY A 398 -9.64 10.78 0.77
N GLY A 399 -8.42 11.12 1.18
CA GLY A 399 -7.29 10.19 1.11
C GLY A 399 -6.87 9.94 -0.34
N GLU A 400 -6.55 8.70 -0.68
CA GLU A 400 -6.12 8.31 -2.02
C GLU A 400 -7.21 8.55 -3.08
N LEU A 401 -6.81 9.06 -4.24
CA LEU A 401 -7.70 9.39 -5.35
C LEU A 401 -8.16 8.12 -6.08
N CYS A 402 -9.47 7.96 -6.28
CA CYS A 402 -10.03 6.90 -7.13
C CYS A 402 -9.61 7.00 -8.60
N GLU A 403 -9.66 5.86 -9.30
CA GLU A 403 -9.45 5.79 -10.75
C GLU A 403 -10.33 6.79 -11.51
N TYR A 404 -9.71 7.47 -12.47
CA TYR A 404 -10.43 8.40 -13.33
C TYR A 404 -11.28 7.65 -14.36
N VAL A 405 -12.58 7.65 -14.14
CA VAL A 405 -13.55 7.19 -15.13
C VAL A 405 -13.85 8.32 -16.11
N LYS A 406 -13.31 8.22 -17.34
CA LYS A 406 -13.57 9.20 -18.40
C LYS A 406 -15.09 9.27 -18.68
N PRO A 407 -15.72 10.45 -18.59
CA PRO A 407 -17.16 10.57 -18.83
C PRO A 407 -17.49 10.11 -20.25
N ASP A 408 -18.51 9.25 -20.38
CA ASP A 408 -19.03 8.80 -21.67
C ASP A 408 -19.78 9.96 -22.35
N TYR A 409 -19.10 10.62 -23.28
CA TYR A 409 -19.65 11.73 -24.07
C TYR A 409 -20.84 11.31 -24.96
N ASN A 410 -21.17 10.01 -25.06
CA ASN A 410 -22.39 9.55 -25.75
C ASN A 410 -23.66 9.62 -24.89
N LYS A 411 -23.54 9.88 -23.58
CA LYS A 411 -24.68 10.10 -22.69
C LYS A 411 -24.80 11.57 -22.30
N CYS A 412 -25.14 12.41 -23.28
CA CYS A 412 -25.57 13.78 -23.03
C CYS A 412 -26.93 13.80 -22.30
N TYR A 413 -26.93 13.80 -20.97
CA TYR A 413 -28.07 14.33 -20.21
C TYR A 413 -28.05 15.86 -20.27
N ARG A 414 -28.44 16.42 -21.42
CA ARG A 414 -28.93 17.80 -21.64
C ARG A 414 -29.13 18.01 -23.13
N HIS A 415 -30.40 17.98 -23.56
CA HIS A 415 -30.79 18.34 -24.93
C HIS A 415 -30.32 19.77 -25.25
N TRP A 416 -29.38 19.90 -26.19
CA TRP A 416 -29.12 21.14 -26.92
C TRP A 416 -29.91 21.07 -28.21
N SER A 417 -31.00 21.82 -28.34
CA SER A 417 -31.56 22.10 -29.66
C SER A 417 -31.01 23.44 -30.16
N CYS A 418 -29.97 23.38 -30.98
CA CYS A 418 -29.50 24.53 -31.73
C CYS A 418 -30.50 24.85 -32.84
N LYS A 419 -31.23 25.97 -32.74
CA LYS A 419 -31.90 26.57 -33.89
C LYS A 419 -31.17 27.87 -34.25
N TYR A 420 -30.32 27.76 -35.27
CA TYR A 420 -29.73 28.84 -36.08
C TYR A 420 -29.15 30.05 -35.32
N TYR A 421 -27.81 30.08 -35.27
CA TYR A 421 -26.91 31.24 -35.09
C TYR A 421 -27.28 32.35 -34.09
N SER A 422 -26.38 32.49 -33.10
CA SER A 422 -25.94 33.72 -32.40
C SER A 422 -26.40 34.05 -30.97
N SER A 423 -27.17 33.22 -30.26
CA SER A 423 -27.12 33.22 -28.78
C SER A 423 -27.81 32.02 -28.13
N CYS A 424 -27.19 31.46 -27.09
CA CYS A 424 -27.82 30.49 -26.20
C CYS A 424 -28.60 31.24 -25.12
N ARG A 425 -29.89 30.94 -24.94
CA ARG A 425 -30.66 31.40 -23.78
C ARG A 425 -31.19 30.21 -23.00
N TYR A 426 -31.06 30.30 -21.68
CA TYR A 426 -31.68 29.37 -20.73
C TYR A 426 -33.21 29.48 -20.87
N SER A 427 -33.90 28.37 -21.11
CA SER A 427 -35.34 28.32 -20.89
C SER A 427 -35.70 27.06 -20.10
N TYR A 428 -36.33 27.26 -18.95
CA TYR A 428 -37.05 26.21 -18.27
C TYR A 428 -38.43 26.09 -18.92
N SER A 429 -38.73 24.94 -19.51
CA SER A 429 -40.12 24.54 -19.75
C SER A 429 -40.34 23.18 -19.10
N GLY A 430 -41.00 23.21 -17.94
CA GLY A 430 -41.69 22.04 -17.45
C GLY A 430 -42.93 21.78 -18.29
N HIS A 431 -43.12 20.50 -18.63
CA HIS A 431 -44.39 19.79 -18.52
C HIS A 431 -44.10 18.29 -18.50
#